data_AF-A0A351R9R6-F1
#
_entry.id   AF-A0A351R9R6-F1
#
_cell.length_a   1.000
_cell.length_b   1.000
_cell.length_c   1.000
_cell.angle_alpha   90.00
_cell.angle_beta   90.00
_cell.angle_gamma   90.00
#
_symmetry.space_group_name_H-M   'P 1'
#
loop_
_entity.id
_entity.type
_entity.pdbx_description
1 polymer ?
#
loop_
_entity_poly.entity_id
_entity_poly.type
_entity_poly.pdbx_seq_one_letter_code
_entity_poly.pdbx_strand_id
1 'polypeptide(L)'
;LIANGDITTPEKAKFVLDYTGADAVMIGRAAQGRPWIFREIEHYLTTGTHLLAPTVDEIHTVMLEHLHDLYDFYGDLTGMRMARKHISWYTKGLAGSAQFRHNMNTLQTIELQLQAINDFFVELKTKNERLVYIDPDAEDAKTDSSEALAA
;
A
#
# COMPACT_ATOMS: atom_id res chain seq x y z
N LEU A 1 11.20 26.44 2.69
CA LEU A 1 9.91 26.19 2.00
C LEU A 1 9.69 24.70 1.89
N ILE A 2 8.44 24.24 2.06
CA ILE A 2 8.07 22.82 1.90
C ILE A 2 7.09 22.71 0.73
N ALA A 3 7.44 21.92 -0.30
CA ALA A 3 6.57 21.67 -1.44
C ALA A 3 5.61 20.49 -1.16
N ASN A 4 4.37 20.57 -1.65
CA ASN A 4 3.36 19.53 -1.51
C ASN A 4 2.49 19.46 -2.78
N GLY A 5 2.04 18.26 -3.15
CA GLY A 5 1.11 18.03 -4.26
C GLY A 5 1.58 16.92 -5.19
N ASP A 6 0.79 15.84 -5.27
CA ASP A 6 0.93 14.72 -6.23
C ASP A 6 2.35 14.13 -6.34
N ILE A 7 3.06 14.04 -5.21
CA ILE A 7 4.35 13.36 -5.11
C ILE A 7 4.10 11.89 -4.76
N THR A 8 4.05 11.06 -5.80
CA THR A 8 3.73 9.63 -5.69
C THR A 8 4.92 8.70 -5.96
N THR A 9 6.03 9.23 -6.48
CA THR A 9 7.24 8.47 -6.80
C THR A 9 8.52 9.21 -6.40
N PRO A 10 9.66 8.50 -6.22
CA PRO A 10 10.96 9.12 -5.95
C PRO A 10 11.42 10.13 -7.01
N GLU A 11 11.17 9.86 -8.29
CA GLU A 11 11.49 10.76 -9.40
C GLU A 11 10.65 12.02 -9.35
N LYS A 12 9.36 11.89 -9.00
CA LYS A 12 8.49 13.06 -8.85
C LYS A 12 8.95 13.93 -7.67
N ALA A 13 9.37 13.31 -6.57
CA ALA A 13 9.94 14.03 -5.43
C ALA A 13 11.20 14.82 -5.84
N LYS A 14 12.13 14.16 -6.55
CA LYS A 14 13.33 14.80 -7.12
C LYS A 14 12.97 15.96 -8.04
N PHE A 15 12.07 15.73 -8.99
CA PHE A 15 11.61 16.74 -9.94
C PHE A 15 11.04 17.97 -9.23
N VAL A 16 10.18 17.77 -8.22
CA VAL A 16 9.57 18.87 -7.47
C VAL A 16 10.63 19.67 -6.70
N LEU A 17 11.59 19.00 -6.04
CA LEU A 17 12.70 19.67 -5.36
C LEU A 17 13.54 20.49 -6.34
N ASP A 18 13.96 19.89 -7.46
CA ASP A 18 14.80 20.55 -8.46
C ASP A 18 14.08 21.74 -9.12
N TYR A 19 12.78 21.61 -9.42
CA TYR A 19 12.00 22.65 -10.08
C TYR A 19 11.67 23.83 -9.15
N THR A 20 11.33 23.54 -7.88
CA THR A 20 10.87 24.56 -6.94
C THR A 20 11.99 25.18 -6.11
N GLY A 21 13.12 24.50 -5.97
CA GLY A 21 14.17 24.88 -5.02
C GLY A 21 13.74 24.80 -3.56
N ALA A 22 12.69 24.02 -3.25
CA ALA A 22 12.22 23.84 -1.87
C ALA A 22 13.22 23.04 -1.03
N ASP A 23 13.24 23.30 0.28
CA ASP A 23 14.13 22.62 1.24
C ASP A 23 13.64 21.20 1.55
N ALA A 24 12.34 20.93 1.39
CA ALA A 24 11.72 19.64 1.66
C ALA A 24 10.44 19.43 0.85
N VAL A 25 10.00 18.17 0.79
CA VAL A 25 8.70 17.76 0.22
C VAL A 25 7.82 17.10 1.28
N MET A 26 6.51 17.34 1.19
CA MET A 26 5.51 16.69 2.03
C MET A 26 4.76 15.64 1.22
N ILE A 27 4.67 14.42 1.75
CA ILE A 27 3.98 13.28 1.14
C ILE A 27 2.70 12.98 1.93
N GLY A 28 1.56 13.02 1.23
CA GLY A 28 0.25 12.73 1.82
C GLY A 28 -0.30 11.38 1.36
N ARG A 29 -1.23 11.43 0.39
CA ARG A 29 -1.98 10.26 -0.12
C ARG A 29 -1.09 9.07 -0.51
N ALA A 30 0.09 9.31 -1.07
CA ALA A 30 0.99 8.25 -1.52
C ALA A 30 1.58 7.40 -0.38
N ALA A 31 1.60 7.91 0.85
CA ALA A 31 2.08 7.18 2.04
C ALA A 31 0.99 6.32 2.69
N GLN A 32 -0.29 6.48 2.31
CA GLN A 32 -1.39 5.70 2.86
C GLN A 32 -1.25 4.23 2.44
N GLY A 33 -0.98 3.36 3.42
CA GLY A 33 -0.71 1.93 3.16
C GLY A 33 0.64 1.65 2.51
N ARG A 34 1.51 2.65 2.37
CA ARG A 34 2.87 2.52 1.81
C ARG A 34 3.86 3.40 2.60
N PRO A 35 4.01 3.20 3.93
CA PRO A 35 4.91 4.02 4.75
C PRO A 35 6.38 3.94 4.30
N TRP A 36 6.80 2.89 3.60
CA TRP A 36 8.15 2.77 3.04
C TRP A 36 8.44 3.73 1.87
N ILE A 37 7.45 4.46 1.34
CA ILE A 37 7.71 5.46 0.28
C ILE A 37 8.74 6.52 0.71
N PHE A 38 8.81 6.84 2.01
CA PHE A 38 9.78 7.80 2.52
C PHE A 38 11.22 7.34 2.32
N ARG A 39 11.53 6.07 2.65
CA ARG A 39 12.87 5.51 2.41
C ARG A 39 13.18 5.30 0.93
N GLU A 40 12.16 5.02 0.10
CA GLU A 40 12.32 4.92 -1.36
C GLU A 40 12.72 6.28 -1.95
N ILE A 41 12.05 7.36 -1.53
CA ILE A 41 12.36 8.74 -1.92
C ILE A 41 13.77 9.12 -1.43
N GLU A 42 14.07 8.92 -0.15
CA GLU A 42 15.37 9.26 0.44
C GLU A 42 16.53 8.54 -0.28
N HIS A 43 16.39 7.23 -0.52
CA HIS A 43 17.39 6.43 -1.23
C HIS A 43 17.63 6.94 -2.65
N TYR A 44 16.56 7.27 -3.38
CA TYR A 44 16.67 7.79 -4.74
C TYR A 44 17.29 9.19 -4.78
N LEU A 45 16.91 10.08 -3.88
CA LEU A 45 17.51 11.42 -3.78
C LEU A 45 19.01 11.37 -3.47
N THR A 46 19.44 10.38 -2.68
CA THR A 46 20.83 10.21 -2.27
C THR A 46 21.68 9.51 -3.33
N THR A 47 21.14 8.46 -3.97
CA THR A 47 21.93 7.54 -4.83
C THR A 47 21.64 7.68 -6.31
N GLY A 48 20.51 8.28 -6.68
CA GLY A 48 19.98 8.29 -8.05
C GLY A 48 19.46 6.93 -8.53
N THR A 49 19.35 5.93 -7.65
CA THR A 49 18.89 4.57 -7.99
C THR A 49 17.66 4.18 -7.19
N HIS A 50 16.90 3.19 -7.65
CA HIS A 50 15.74 2.70 -6.94
C HIS A 50 16.11 1.68 -5.87
N LEU A 51 15.45 1.79 -4.71
CA LEU A 51 15.43 0.72 -3.72
C LEU A 51 14.56 -0.43 -4.27
N LEU A 52 14.91 -1.67 -3.92
CA LEU A 52 14.03 -2.80 -4.20
C LEU A 52 12.71 -2.66 -3.43
N ALA A 53 11.61 -3.08 -4.06
CA ALA A 53 10.32 -3.15 -3.37
C ALA A 53 10.45 -3.99 -2.08
N PRO A 54 9.78 -3.61 -0.98
CA PRO A 54 9.80 -4.37 0.27
C PRO A 54 9.41 -5.84 0.08
N THR A 55 9.90 -6.70 0.96
CA THR A 55 9.47 -8.11 0.98
C THR A 55 8.04 -8.23 1.48
N VAL A 56 7.37 -9.32 1.12
CA VAL A 56 6.02 -9.63 1.63
C VAL A 56 6.04 -9.69 3.16
N ASP A 57 7.06 -10.32 3.75
CA ASP A 57 7.21 -10.47 5.21
C ASP A 57 7.39 -9.13 5.92
N GLU A 58 8.16 -8.22 5.32
CA GLU A 58 8.41 -6.91 5.90
C GLU A 58 7.12 -6.12 6.07
N ILE A 59 6.26 -6.15 5.06
CA ILE A 59 5.00 -5.38 5.06
C ILE A 59 3.94 -6.07 5.89
N HIS A 60 3.95 -7.39 5.90
CA HIS A 60 3.11 -8.15 6.82
C HIS A 60 3.39 -7.72 8.26
N THR A 61 4.67 -7.63 8.63
CA THR A 61 5.11 -7.17 9.95
C THR A 61 4.67 -5.73 10.22
N VAL A 62 5.02 -4.79 9.33
CA VAL A 62 4.65 -3.36 9.46
C VAL A 62 3.13 -3.15 9.53
N MET A 63 2.36 -3.95 8.80
CA MET A 63 0.89 -3.91 8.89
C MET A 63 0.42 -4.39 10.25
N LEU A 64 0.87 -5.57 10.69
CA LEU A 64 0.43 -6.14 11.96
C LEU A 64 0.74 -5.21 13.15
N GLU A 65 1.95 -4.65 13.20
CA GLU A 65 2.34 -3.67 14.22
C GLU A 65 1.39 -2.47 14.21
N HIS A 66 1.14 -1.88 13.04
CA HIS A 66 0.21 -0.74 12.92
C HIS A 66 -1.23 -1.11 13.32
N LEU A 67 -1.69 -2.33 13.04
CA LEU A 67 -3.03 -2.75 13.44
C LEU A 67 -3.15 -2.97 14.94
N HIS A 68 -2.12 -3.55 15.57
CA HIS A 68 -2.06 -3.65 17.03
C HIS A 68 -2.12 -2.27 17.68
N ASP A 69 -1.35 -1.29 17.19
CA ASP A 69 -1.42 0.09 17.67
C ASP A 69 -2.84 0.68 17.55
N LEU A 70 -3.55 0.39 16.44
CA LEU A 70 -4.93 0.85 16.24
C LEU A 70 -5.91 0.19 17.21
N TYR A 71 -5.77 -1.11 17.46
CA TYR A 71 -6.61 -1.84 18.40
C TYR A 71 -6.39 -1.34 19.83
N ASP A 72 -5.14 -1.15 20.23
CA ASP A 72 -4.77 -0.66 21.56
C ASP A 72 -5.24 0.78 21.79
N PHE A 73 -5.12 1.63 20.78
CA PHE A 73 -5.48 3.05 20.90
C PHE A 73 -7.00 3.29 20.90
N TYR A 74 -7.74 2.60 20.02
CA TYR A 74 -9.17 2.85 19.82
C TYR A 74 -10.09 1.86 20.57
N GLY A 75 -9.55 0.77 21.11
CA GLY A 75 -10.30 -0.35 21.67
C GLY A 75 -11.03 -1.18 20.59
N ASP A 76 -11.63 -2.30 20.97
CA ASP A 76 -12.03 -3.35 20.03
C ASP A 76 -12.90 -2.86 18.85
N LEU A 77 -14.10 -2.31 19.14
CA LEU A 77 -15.06 -2.00 18.09
C LEU A 77 -14.59 -0.86 17.17
N THR A 78 -14.06 0.22 17.76
CA THR A 78 -13.59 1.38 17.00
C THR A 78 -12.29 1.05 16.28
N GLY A 79 -11.37 0.34 16.94
CA GLY A 79 -10.12 -0.16 16.39
C GLY A 79 -10.36 -1.03 15.17
N MET A 80 -11.27 -2.01 15.24
CA MET A 80 -11.63 -2.82 14.07
C MET A 80 -12.17 -2.01 12.89
N ARG A 81 -12.95 -0.95 13.14
CA ARG A 81 -13.47 -0.08 12.07
C ARG A 81 -12.36 0.77 11.45
N MET A 82 -11.44 1.29 12.27
CA MET A 82 -10.29 2.04 11.80
C MET A 82 -9.33 1.14 11.02
N ALA A 83 -9.03 -0.06 11.55
CA ALA A 83 -8.18 -1.07 10.93
C ALA A 83 -8.61 -1.39 9.49
N ARG A 84 -9.91 -1.61 9.23
CA ARG A 84 -10.41 -1.91 7.86
C ARG A 84 -9.95 -0.89 6.81
N LYS A 85 -9.93 0.39 7.18
CA LYS A 85 -9.46 1.47 6.28
C LYS A 85 -7.97 1.33 5.97
N HIS A 86 -7.15 1.08 6.98
CA HIS A 86 -5.71 0.90 6.82
C HIS A 86 -5.37 -0.40 6.06
N ILE A 87 -6.06 -1.50 6.37
CA ILE A 87 -5.95 -2.78 5.64
C ILE A 87 -6.26 -2.58 4.16
N SER A 88 -7.34 -1.84 3.85
CA SER A 88 -7.69 -1.52 2.47
C SER A 88 -6.61 -0.72 1.74
N TRP A 89 -5.89 0.16 2.43
CA TRP A 89 -4.80 0.93 1.84
C TRP A 89 -3.57 0.08 1.55
N TYR A 90 -3.12 -0.71 2.52
CA TYR A 90 -1.93 -1.56 2.36
C TYR A 90 -2.09 -2.62 1.26
N THR A 91 -3.30 -3.17 1.11
CA THR A 91 -3.55 -4.25 0.16
C THR A 91 -3.97 -3.78 -1.23
N LYS A 92 -4.16 -2.47 -1.43
CA LYS A 92 -4.57 -1.93 -2.73
C LYS A 92 -3.55 -2.30 -3.81
N GLY A 93 -4.03 -2.88 -4.91
CA GLY A 93 -3.19 -3.30 -6.04
C GLY A 93 -2.45 -4.62 -5.84
N LEU A 94 -2.60 -5.31 -4.71
CA LEU A 94 -2.03 -6.65 -4.55
C LEU A 94 -2.93 -7.72 -5.19
N ALA A 95 -2.31 -8.80 -5.66
CA ALA A 95 -3.02 -9.94 -6.24
C ALA A 95 -4.04 -10.51 -5.24
N GLY A 96 -5.30 -10.70 -5.68
CA GLY A 96 -6.38 -11.20 -4.82
C GLY A 96 -6.94 -10.19 -3.81
N SER A 97 -6.45 -8.94 -3.81
CA SER A 97 -6.82 -7.94 -2.80
C SER A 97 -8.31 -7.56 -2.83
N ALA A 98 -8.99 -7.63 -3.97
CA ALA A 98 -10.42 -7.30 -4.06
C ALA A 98 -11.27 -8.26 -3.22
N GLN A 99 -11.08 -9.57 -3.41
CA GLN A 99 -11.79 -10.60 -2.64
C GLN A 99 -11.42 -10.55 -1.15
N PHE A 100 -10.14 -10.34 -0.85
CA PHE A 100 -9.66 -10.16 0.52
C PHE A 100 -10.35 -8.98 1.23
N ARG A 101 -10.41 -7.80 0.58
CA ARG A 101 -11.08 -6.62 1.15
C ARG A 101 -12.58 -6.85 1.35
N HIS A 102 -13.24 -7.55 0.43
CA HIS A 102 -14.66 -7.89 0.57
C HIS A 102 -14.89 -8.75 1.83
N ASN A 103 -14.12 -9.83 2.00
CA ASN A 103 -14.18 -10.67 3.19
C ASN A 103 -13.88 -9.88 4.48
N MET A 104 -12.81 -9.09 4.48
CA MET A 104 -12.35 -8.29 5.63
C MET A 104 -13.43 -7.37 6.21
N ASN A 105 -14.31 -6.82 5.37
CA ASN A 105 -15.38 -5.94 5.82
C ASN A 105 -16.49 -6.65 6.61
N THR A 106 -16.58 -7.98 6.50
CA THR A 106 -17.59 -8.81 7.18
C THR A 106 -17.16 -9.30 8.56
N LEU A 107 -15.85 -9.31 8.84
CA LEU A 107 -15.27 -9.89 10.05
C LEU A 107 -15.59 -9.07 11.29
N GLN A 108 -16.01 -9.73 12.38
CA GLN A 108 -16.55 -9.07 13.58
C GLN A 108 -15.65 -9.14 14.82
N THR A 109 -14.46 -9.73 14.72
CA THR A 109 -13.49 -9.76 15.82
C THR A 109 -12.08 -9.45 15.34
N ILE A 110 -11.22 -9.00 16.26
CA ILE A 110 -9.80 -8.70 15.97
C ILE A 110 -9.09 -9.97 15.50
N GLU A 111 -9.34 -11.11 16.16
CA GLU A 111 -8.72 -12.39 15.83
C GLU A 111 -9.04 -12.81 14.40
N LEU A 112 -10.28 -12.61 13.95
CA LEU A 112 -10.67 -12.89 12.57
C LEU A 112 -9.96 -11.97 11.58
N GLN A 113 -9.84 -10.67 11.88
CA GLN A 113 -9.09 -9.74 11.02
C GLN A 113 -7.61 -10.16 10.90
N LEU A 114 -6.96 -10.43 12.04
CA LEU A 114 -5.57 -10.85 12.09
C LEU A 114 -5.34 -12.17 11.35
N GLN A 115 -6.21 -13.16 11.53
CA GLN A 115 -6.13 -14.43 10.81
C GLN A 115 -6.25 -14.22 9.29
N ALA A 116 -7.24 -13.46 8.85
CA ALA A 116 -7.42 -13.20 7.41
C ALA A 116 -6.22 -12.47 6.79
N ILE A 117 -5.58 -11.56 7.53
CA ILE A 117 -4.34 -10.89 7.09
C ILE A 117 -3.21 -11.90 6.97
N ASN A 118 -3.00 -12.74 7.99
CA ASN A 118 -1.96 -13.76 7.96
C ASN A 118 -2.13 -14.70 6.76
N ASP A 119 -3.35 -15.20 6.53
CA ASP A 119 -3.65 -16.08 5.40
C ASP A 119 -3.38 -15.39 4.06
N PHE A 120 -3.78 -14.12 3.93
CA PHE A 120 -3.54 -13.34 2.73
C PHE A 120 -2.05 -13.14 2.42
N PHE A 121 -1.24 -12.80 3.44
CA PHE A 121 0.20 -12.58 3.26
C PHE A 121 0.96 -13.90 3.04
N VAL A 122 0.52 -15.00 3.66
CA VAL A 122 1.05 -16.35 3.37
C VAL A 122 0.81 -16.70 1.90
N GLU A 123 -0.42 -16.51 1.39
CA GLU A 123 -0.73 -16.77 -0.02
C GLU A 123 0.10 -15.87 -0.94
N LEU A 124 0.20 -14.57 -0.62
CA LEU A 124 0.96 -13.62 -1.42
C LEU A 124 2.44 -14.01 -1.52
N LYS A 125 3.03 -14.48 -0.42
CA LYS A 125 4.42 -14.96 -0.37
C LYS A 125 4.68 -16.17 -1.25
N THR A 126 3.68 -17.04 -1.46
CA THR A 126 3.82 -18.18 -2.39
C THR A 126 3.97 -17.73 -3.84
N LYS A 127 3.48 -16.54 -4.17
CA LYS A 127 3.51 -15.98 -5.53
C LYS A 127 4.79 -15.18 -5.80
N ASN A 128 5.32 -14.49 -4.79
CA ASN A 128 6.54 -13.70 -4.93
C ASN A 128 7.19 -13.40 -3.56
N GLU A 129 8.51 -13.25 -3.53
CA GLU A 129 9.24 -12.86 -2.31
C GLU A 129 8.97 -11.39 -1.93
N ARG A 130 8.80 -10.54 -2.95
CA ARG A 130 8.61 -9.08 -2.82
C ARG A 130 7.24 -8.67 -3.33
N LEU A 131 6.76 -7.51 -2.88
CA LEU A 131 5.50 -7.00 -3.39
C LEU A 131 5.54 -6.78 -4.90
N VAL A 132 4.48 -7.26 -5.54
CA VAL A 132 4.15 -6.94 -6.91
C VAL A 132 2.76 -6.31 -6.89
N TYR A 133 2.69 -5.06 -7.34
CA TYR A 133 1.42 -4.38 -7.54
C TYR A 133 0.94 -4.68 -8.96
N ILE A 134 -0.27 -5.21 -9.05
CA ILE A 134 -1.02 -5.27 -10.30
C ILE A 134 -1.55 -3.87 -10.53
N ASP A 135 -1.18 -3.30 -11.68
CA ASP A 135 -1.70 -2.02 -12.11
C ASP A 135 -3.22 -2.16 -12.34
N PRO A 136 -4.08 -1.46 -11.58
CA PRO A 136 -5.52 -1.51 -11.80
C PRO A 136 -5.90 -1.01 -13.20
N ASP A 137 -5.12 -0.09 -13.79
CA ASP A 137 -5.36 0.40 -15.15
C ASP A 137 -5.03 -0.67 -16.22
N ALA A 138 -4.28 -1.71 -15.86
CA ALA A 138 -3.97 -2.84 -16.74
C ALA A 138 -5.02 -3.97 -16.69
N GLU A 139 -5.86 -4.03 -15.64
CA GLU A 139 -7.03 -4.93 -15.59
C GLU A 139 -8.20 -4.35 -16.39
N ASP A 140 -8.49 -3.05 -16.25
CA ASP A 140 -9.56 -2.38 -17.00
C ASP A 140 -9.27 -2.38 -18.51
N ALA A 141 -8.00 -2.26 -18.93
CA ALA A 141 -7.60 -2.37 -20.33
C ALA A 141 -7.82 -3.77 -20.95
N LYS A 142 -7.84 -4.84 -20.13
CA LYS A 142 -8.10 -6.21 -20.62
C LYS A 142 -9.59 -6.48 -20.80
N THR A 143 -10.43 -5.95 -19.92
CA THR A 143 -11.89 -6.09 -20.01
C THR A 143 -12.45 -5.39 -21.26
N ASP A 144 -11.93 -4.20 -21.58
CA ASP A 144 -12.35 -3.44 -22.78
C ASP A 144 -11.92 -4.13 -24.09
N SER A 145 -10.74 -4.75 -24.12
CA SER A 145 -10.24 -5.48 -25.29
C SER A 145 -10.98 -6.79 -25.58
N SER A 146 -11.55 -7.41 -24.53
CA SER A 146 -12.35 -8.64 -24.62
C SER A 146 -13.75 -8.37 -25.19
N GLU A 147 -14.36 -7.23 -24.86
CA GLU A 147 -15.68 -6.85 -25.40
C GLU A 147 -15.59 -6.33 -26.85
N ALA A 148 -14.47 -5.70 -27.24
CA ALA A 148 -14.27 -5.20 -28.59
C ALA A 148 -14.00 -6.30 -29.66
N LEU A 149 -13.67 -7.53 -29.27
CA LEU A 149 -13.48 -8.67 -30.17
C LEU A 149 -14.73 -9.55 -30.31
N ALA A 150 -15.79 -9.27 -29.55
CA ALA A 150 -17.05 -10.02 -29.54
C ALA A 150 -18.23 -9.28 -30.21
N ALA A 151 -17.98 -8.15 -30.88
CA ALA A 151 -18.95 -7.34 -31.64
C ALA A 151 -18.61 -7.32 -33.13
#